data_AF-G7PT62-F1
#
_entry.id   AF-G7PT62-F1
#
_cell.length_a   1.000
_cell.length_b   1.000
_cell.length_c   1.000
_cell.angle_alpha   90.00
_cell.angle_beta   90.00
_cell.angle_gamma   90.00
#
_symmetry.space_group_name_H-M   'P 1'
#
loop_
_entity.id
_entity.type
_entity.pdbx_description
1 polymer ?
#
loop_
_entity_poly.entity_id
_entity_poly.type
_entity_poly.pdbx_seq_one_letter_code
_entity_poly.pdbx_strand_id
1 'polypeptide(L)'
;TGILSSQPEENPYWWNANMVFIPYCSSDVWSGASSKSEKNEYAFMGALIIQEVVRELLGRGLSGAKVLLLAGSSAGGTGVLLNVDRVAEQLEELGYPAIQVRGLADSGWFLDNKQYRHTDCVDTITCAPTEAIRRGIRYWNGVVPERGRRQLLEGEEWNCFFGYKIYPTLRCPVFVVQWLFDEAQLTVDNVHLTGQPVQESQRLYIQNLGRELRHTLKDVPASFAPACLSHEIIIRSHWTDVQVKGTSLPRALHCWDRSLHDSHKTSKTPLKGCPVHPVNSCPWPHCNPSCPTVRDQFTGQEMNVAQFLMHMGFDVQTVAQQQGPEPSKL
;
A
#
# COMPACT_ATOMS: atom_id res chain seq x y z
N THR A 1 -15.55 1.40 -8.15
CA THR A 1 -14.47 1.67 -9.12
C THR A 1 -13.29 0.76 -8.81
N GLY A 2 -12.39 0.58 -9.76
CA GLY A 2 -11.23 -0.30 -9.67
C GLY A 2 -11.63 -1.73 -9.28
N ILE A 3 -10.93 -2.28 -8.29
CA ILE A 3 -11.15 -3.61 -7.71
C ILE A 3 -12.55 -3.82 -7.12
N LEU A 4 -13.28 -2.75 -6.80
CA LEU A 4 -14.66 -2.80 -6.31
C LEU A 4 -15.69 -2.61 -7.42
N SER A 5 -15.27 -2.41 -8.68
CA SER A 5 -16.19 -2.32 -9.81
C SER A 5 -16.80 -3.69 -10.12
N SER A 6 -18.09 -3.70 -10.45
CA SER A 6 -18.79 -4.89 -10.96
C SER A 6 -18.77 -4.99 -12.50
N GLN A 7 -18.08 -4.08 -13.17
CA GLN A 7 -17.87 -4.13 -14.62
C GLN A 7 -16.63 -4.98 -14.93
N PRO A 8 -16.73 -6.07 -15.73
CA PRO A 8 -15.59 -6.90 -16.11
C PRO A 8 -14.49 -6.13 -16.83
N GLU A 9 -14.82 -5.05 -17.54
CA GLU A 9 -13.88 -4.19 -18.26
C GLU A 9 -12.95 -3.45 -17.30
N GLU A 10 -13.48 -3.00 -16.14
CA GLU A 10 -12.72 -2.30 -15.11
C GLU A 10 -12.12 -3.28 -14.09
N ASN A 11 -12.78 -4.40 -13.80
CA ASN A 11 -12.35 -5.41 -12.83
C ASN A 11 -12.33 -6.83 -13.44
N PRO A 12 -11.28 -7.21 -14.17
CA PRO A 12 -11.31 -8.39 -15.03
C PRO A 12 -11.53 -9.73 -14.32
N TYR A 13 -11.19 -9.83 -13.03
CA TYR A 13 -11.16 -11.12 -12.32
C TYR A 13 -12.13 -11.20 -11.14
N TRP A 14 -12.39 -10.09 -10.45
CA TRP A 14 -13.22 -10.08 -9.23
C TRP A 14 -14.50 -9.27 -9.37
N TRP A 15 -14.90 -8.86 -10.59
CA TRP A 15 -16.12 -8.07 -10.80
C TRP A 15 -17.39 -8.69 -10.21
N ASN A 16 -17.44 -10.01 -10.10
CA ASN A 16 -18.59 -10.75 -9.56
C ASN A 16 -18.43 -11.16 -8.08
N ALA A 17 -17.48 -10.58 -7.35
CA ALA A 17 -17.34 -10.78 -5.92
C ALA A 17 -18.43 -10.00 -5.14
N ASN A 18 -18.66 -10.39 -3.88
CA ASN A 18 -19.42 -9.55 -2.95
C ASN A 18 -18.54 -8.35 -2.55
N MET A 19 -18.98 -7.14 -2.87
CA MET A 19 -18.22 -5.92 -2.64
C MET A 19 -18.66 -5.21 -1.36
N VAL A 20 -17.69 -4.84 -0.52
CA VAL A 20 -17.92 -4.05 0.70
C VAL A 20 -16.90 -2.92 0.73
N PHE A 21 -17.37 -1.69 0.96
CA PHE A 21 -16.53 -0.53 1.21
C PHE A 21 -16.78 -0.04 2.63
N ILE A 22 -15.73 0.06 3.44
CA ILE A 22 -15.80 0.56 4.82
C ILE A 22 -15.18 1.96 4.83
N PRO A 23 -15.98 3.03 4.99
CA PRO A 23 -15.44 4.38 5.06
C PRO A 23 -14.48 4.55 6.25
N TYR A 24 -13.37 5.23 6.03
CA TYR A 24 -12.42 5.55 7.09
C TYR A 24 -12.89 6.77 7.88
N CYS A 25 -13.49 6.52 9.05
CA CYS A 25 -14.05 7.56 9.93
C CYS A 25 -13.38 7.63 11.31
N SER A 26 -12.35 6.82 11.55
CA SER A 26 -11.72 6.67 12.87
C SER A 26 -10.42 7.44 13.02
N SER A 27 -9.78 7.90 11.94
CA SER A 27 -8.53 8.70 11.98
C SER A 27 -7.34 8.06 12.72
N ASP A 28 -7.36 6.74 12.91
CA ASP A 28 -6.43 5.96 13.75
C ASP A 28 -5.67 4.86 12.99
N VAL A 29 -5.61 4.95 11.66
CA VAL A 29 -4.97 3.95 10.78
C VAL A 29 -5.52 2.54 11.04
N TRP A 30 -6.81 2.45 11.37
CA TRP A 30 -7.51 1.21 11.71
C TRP A 30 -6.93 0.47 12.91
N SER A 31 -6.25 1.18 13.82
CA SER A 31 -5.60 0.60 15.00
C SER A 31 -6.36 0.82 16.30
N GLY A 32 -7.23 1.84 16.38
CA GLY A 32 -7.83 2.25 17.64
C GLY A 32 -8.86 1.25 18.18
N ALA A 33 -8.86 1.11 19.51
CA ALA A 33 -9.83 0.34 20.27
C ALA A 33 -10.37 1.11 21.49
N SER A 34 -10.50 2.44 21.36
CA SER A 34 -10.97 3.34 22.42
C SER A 34 -12.28 4.02 22.06
N SER A 35 -13.27 3.89 22.94
CA SER A 35 -14.52 4.65 22.86
C SER A 35 -14.37 6.07 23.40
N LYS A 36 -15.25 6.97 22.93
CA LYS A 36 -15.38 8.32 23.50
C LYS A 36 -15.65 8.24 25.00
N SER A 37 -15.01 9.11 25.77
CA SER A 37 -15.21 9.21 27.22
C SER A 37 -15.10 10.67 27.68
N GLU A 38 -15.33 10.95 28.96
CA GLU A 38 -15.09 12.30 29.51
C GLU A 38 -13.63 12.76 29.36
N LYS A 39 -12.68 11.82 29.26
CA LYS A 39 -11.25 12.10 29.06
C LYS A 39 -10.83 12.12 27.59
N ASN A 40 -11.62 11.51 26.70
CA ASN A 40 -11.31 11.35 25.28
C ASN A 40 -12.41 12.00 24.45
N GLU A 41 -12.12 13.16 23.85
CA GLU A 41 -13.10 13.92 23.05
C GLU A 41 -13.57 13.15 21.80
N TYR A 42 -12.66 12.39 21.19
CA TYR A 42 -12.90 11.58 20.00
C TYR A 42 -12.85 10.08 20.32
N ALA A 43 -13.56 9.28 19.52
CA ALA A 43 -13.48 7.83 19.53
C ALA A 43 -12.51 7.36 18.43
N PHE A 44 -11.58 6.49 18.80
CA PHE A 44 -10.63 5.85 17.90
C PHE A 44 -10.92 4.36 17.91
N MET A 45 -11.76 3.91 16.98
CA MET A 45 -12.35 2.57 17.01
C MET A 45 -12.11 1.78 15.72
N GLY A 46 -11.12 2.14 14.91
CA GLY A 46 -10.91 1.54 13.60
C GLY A 46 -10.77 0.01 13.61
N ALA A 47 -10.03 -0.55 14.58
CA ALA A 47 -9.92 -2.01 14.72
C ALA A 47 -11.27 -2.65 15.10
N LEU A 48 -12.04 -2.00 15.97
CA LEU A 48 -13.37 -2.46 16.38
C LEU A 48 -14.42 -2.34 15.26
N ILE A 49 -14.32 -1.30 14.43
CA ILE A 49 -15.18 -1.10 13.25
C ILE A 49 -15.01 -2.28 12.29
N ILE A 50 -13.77 -2.69 11.99
CA ILE A 50 -13.50 -3.86 11.14
C ILE A 50 -14.13 -5.12 11.75
N GLN A 51 -13.88 -5.36 13.03
CA GLN A 51 -14.42 -6.51 13.76
C GLN A 51 -15.95 -6.57 13.67
N GLU A 52 -16.61 -5.44 13.85
CA GLU A 52 -18.08 -5.36 13.85
C GLU A 52 -18.67 -5.52 12.46
N VAL A 53 -18.05 -4.93 11.43
CA VAL A 53 -18.46 -5.13 10.04
C VAL A 53 -18.37 -6.61 9.65
N VAL A 54 -17.26 -7.28 9.98
CA VAL A 54 -17.11 -8.73 9.73
C VAL A 54 -18.21 -9.52 10.43
N ARG A 55 -18.49 -9.20 11.70
CA ARG A 55 -19.53 -9.86 12.50
C ARG A 55 -20.93 -9.69 11.88
N GLU A 56 -21.28 -8.49 11.43
CA GLU A 56 -22.57 -8.24 10.78
C GLU A 56 -22.68 -8.91 9.40
N LEU A 57 -21.60 -8.94 8.63
CA LEU A 57 -21.58 -9.56 7.31
C LEU A 57 -21.78 -11.08 7.36
N LEU A 58 -21.45 -11.74 8.48
CA LEU A 58 -21.76 -13.17 8.67
C LEU A 58 -23.26 -13.44 8.48
N GLY A 59 -24.13 -12.58 9.03
CA GLY A 59 -25.59 -12.67 8.84
C GLY A 59 -26.07 -12.25 7.45
N ARG A 60 -25.18 -11.74 6.59
CA ARG A 60 -25.47 -11.22 5.24
C ARG A 60 -24.80 -12.05 4.14
N GLY A 61 -24.37 -13.27 4.45
CA GLY A 61 -23.85 -14.23 3.49
C GLY A 61 -22.35 -14.49 3.57
N LEU A 62 -21.58 -13.73 4.38
CA LEU A 62 -20.16 -14.00 4.58
C LEU A 62 -19.90 -15.38 5.19
N SER A 63 -20.85 -15.92 5.97
CA SER A 63 -20.79 -17.26 6.53
C SER A 63 -20.58 -18.37 5.49
N GLY A 64 -20.99 -18.14 4.23
CA GLY A 64 -20.80 -19.07 3.11
C GLY A 64 -19.60 -18.76 2.22
N ALA A 65 -18.75 -17.80 2.59
CA ALA A 65 -17.61 -17.40 1.78
C ALA A 65 -16.51 -18.49 1.77
N LYS A 66 -15.77 -18.57 0.66
CA LYS A 66 -14.54 -19.38 0.57
C LYS A 66 -13.29 -18.55 0.87
N VAL A 67 -13.30 -17.30 0.42
CA VAL A 67 -12.20 -16.35 0.56
C VAL A 67 -12.77 -15.03 1.04
N LEU A 68 -12.16 -14.46 2.07
CA LEU A 68 -12.34 -13.08 2.48
C LEU A 68 -11.04 -12.34 2.18
N LEU A 69 -11.06 -11.42 1.23
CA LEU A 69 -9.93 -10.54 0.95
C LEU A 69 -10.14 -9.21 1.67
N LEU A 70 -9.33 -8.93 2.68
CA LEU A 70 -9.27 -7.62 3.31
C LEU A 70 -8.32 -6.73 2.51
N ALA A 71 -8.87 -5.72 1.82
CA ALA A 71 -8.11 -4.81 0.97
C ALA A 71 -8.22 -3.37 1.48
N GLY A 72 -7.17 -2.57 1.28
CA GLY A 72 -7.18 -1.16 1.63
C GLY A 72 -6.05 -0.37 0.95
N SER A 73 -6.30 0.92 0.74
CA SER A 73 -5.36 1.88 0.16
C SER A 73 -4.86 2.87 1.22
N SER A 74 -3.62 3.36 1.10
CA SER A 74 -3.03 4.36 1.99
C SER A 74 -3.04 3.92 3.47
N ALA A 75 -3.60 4.72 4.38
CA ALA A 75 -3.83 4.35 5.77
C ALA A 75 -4.66 3.04 5.90
N GLY A 76 -5.57 2.78 4.97
CA GLY A 76 -6.29 1.51 4.86
C GLY A 76 -5.37 0.33 4.51
N GLY A 77 -4.36 0.53 3.67
CA GLY A 77 -3.36 -0.48 3.34
C GLY A 77 -2.52 -0.87 4.56
N THR A 78 -2.11 0.11 5.36
CA THR A 78 -1.48 -0.15 6.68
C THR A 78 -2.48 -0.87 7.61
N GLY A 79 -3.73 -0.44 7.60
CA GLY A 79 -4.83 -1.07 8.33
C GLY A 79 -5.01 -2.56 8.00
N VAL A 80 -4.84 -2.97 6.74
CA VAL A 80 -4.83 -4.39 6.35
C VAL A 80 -3.75 -5.16 7.12
N LEU A 81 -2.52 -4.64 7.13
CA LEU A 81 -1.39 -5.29 7.82
C LEU A 81 -1.65 -5.42 9.33
N LEU A 82 -2.31 -4.43 9.94
CA LEU A 82 -2.64 -4.42 11.36
C LEU A 82 -3.85 -5.29 11.76
N ASN A 83 -4.71 -5.65 10.81
CA ASN A 83 -6.00 -6.29 11.10
C ASN A 83 -6.22 -7.65 10.43
N VAL A 84 -5.46 -8.02 9.39
CA VAL A 84 -5.72 -9.24 8.61
C VAL A 84 -5.71 -10.51 9.47
N ASP A 85 -4.73 -10.65 10.36
CA ASP A 85 -4.63 -11.80 11.25
C ASP A 85 -5.76 -11.78 12.30
N ARG A 86 -6.13 -10.59 12.81
CA ARG A 86 -7.24 -10.43 13.78
C ARG A 86 -8.59 -10.83 13.18
N VAL A 87 -8.83 -10.49 11.91
CA VAL A 87 -10.05 -10.92 11.19
C VAL A 87 -10.07 -12.45 11.02
N ALA A 88 -8.91 -13.05 10.73
CA ALA A 88 -8.79 -14.50 10.63
C ALA A 88 -9.05 -15.20 11.97
N GLU A 89 -8.46 -14.69 13.05
CA GLU A 89 -8.67 -15.18 14.42
C GLU A 89 -10.15 -15.04 14.82
N GLN A 90 -10.78 -13.89 14.56
CA GLN A 90 -12.20 -13.68 14.83
C GLN A 90 -13.09 -14.71 14.11
N LEU A 91 -12.84 -14.99 12.83
CA LEU A 91 -13.63 -15.97 12.07
C LEU A 91 -13.41 -17.40 12.57
N GLU A 92 -12.19 -17.75 12.97
CA GLU A 92 -11.89 -19.04 13.61
C GLU A 92 -12.66 -19.20 14.93
N GLU A 93 -12.62 -18.18 15.81
CA GLU A 93 -13.32 -18.15 17.09
C GLU A 93 -14.84 -18.24 16.94
N LEU A 94 -15.41 -17.60 15.91
CA LEU A 94 -16.85 -17.64 15.61
C LEU A 94 -17.30 -18.93 14.89
N GLY A 95 -16.40 -19.88 14.65
CA GLY A 95 -16.74 -21.19 14.07
C GLY A 95 -16.76 -21.23 12.54
N TYR A 96 -16.03 -20.33 11.87
CA TYR A 96 -15.91 -20.26 10.40
C TYR A 96 -14.48 -20.54 9.88
N PRO A 97 -13.81 -21.64 10.29
CA PRO A 97 -12.41 -21.92 9.93
C PRO A 97 -12.19 -22.21 8.44
N ALA A 98 -13.27 -22.45 7.68
CA ALA A 98 -13.21 -22.71 6.25
C ALA A 98 -13.02 -21.43 5.40
N ILE A 99 -13.29 -20.25 5.97
CA ILE A 99 -13.13 -18.97 5.28
C ILE A 99 -11.64 -18.61 5.24
N GLN A 100 -11.05 -18.60 4.05
CA GLN A 100 -9.65 -18.20 3.89
C GLN A 100 -9.51 -16.69 3.92
N VAL A 101 -8.91 -16.15 4.98
CA VAL A 101 -8.62 -14.71 5.09
C VAL A 101 -7.29 -14.38 4.41
N ARG A 102 -7.30 -13.35 3.56
CA ARG A 102 -6.14 -12.86 2.80
C ARG A 102 -6.09 -11.33 2.87
N GLY A 103 -4.91 -10.74 2.70
CA GLY A 103 -4.72 -9.29 2.70
C GLY A 103 -4.28 -8.74 1.35
N LEU A 104 -4.73 -7.53 1.01
CA LEU A 104 -4.21 -6.70 -0.08
C LEU A 104 -3.91 -5.30 0.44
N ALA A 105 -2.64 -5.01 0.68
CA ALA A 105 -2.18 -3.71 1.19
C ALA A 105 -1.68 -2.85 0.02
N ASP A 106 -2.44 -1.83 -0.36
CA ASP A 106 -2.06 -0.85 -1.37
C ASP A 106 -1.57 0.44 -0.73
N SER A 107 -0.38 0.91 -1.12
CA SER A 107 0.19 2.20 -0.71
C SER A 107 0.25 2.37 0.82
N GLY A 108 0.36 1.26 1.55
CA GLY A 108 0.41 1.19 3.01
C GLY A 108 1.75 0.67 3.54
N TRP A 109 2.77 0.59 2.69
CA TRP A 109 4.10 0.13 3.04
C TRP A 109 5.07 1.32 3.13
N PHE A 110 5.14 1.90 4.32
CA PHE A 110 5.99 3.05 4.61
C PHE A 110 7.37 2.64 5.17
N LEU A 111 8.33 3.55 5.03
CA LEU A 111 9.63 3.51 5.67
C LEU A 111 9.67 4.50 6.84
N ASP A 112 10.34 4.10 7.92
CA ASP A 112 10.67 4.92 9.09
C ASP A 112 12.05 5.59 8.92
N ASN A 113 12.29 6.13 7.73
CA ASN A 113 13.53 6.77 7.34
C ASN A 113 13.67 8.19 7.91
N LYS A 114 14.86 8.76 7.74
CA LYS A 114 15.13 10.16 8.07
C LYS A 114 14.58 11.05 6.97
N GLN A 115 13.83 12.09 7.34
CA GLN A 115 13.35 13.12 6.42
C GLN A 115 14.50 13.75 5.62
N TYR A 116 14.19 14.21 4.40
CA TYR A 116 15.14 14.98 3.59
C TYR A 116 15.54 16.29 4.29
N ARG A 117 14.54 17.02 4.79
CA ARG A 117 14.72 18.19 5.65
C ARG A 117 13.95 17.95 6.93
N HIS A 118 14.67 17.95 8.05
CA HIS A 118 14.04 17.83 9.37
C HIS A 118 13.01 18.94 9.56
N THR A 119 11.86 18.57 10.11
CA THR A 119 10.86 19.51 10.61
C THR A 119 10.37 19.06 11.98
N ASP A 120 10.04 20.02 12.84
CA ASP A 120 9.39 19.71 14.09
C ASP A 120 7.99 19.14 13.80
N CYS A 121 7.59 18.12 14.58
CA CYS A 121 6.28 17.50 14.46
C CYS A 121 5.20 18.39 15.09
N VAL A 122 4.80 19.42 14.35
CA VAL A 122 3.72 20.36 14.72
C VAL A 122 2.45 20.12 13.91
N ASP A 123 2.59 19.75 12.63
CA ASP A 123 1.49 19.45 11.72
C ASP A 123 1.51 17.97 11.31
N THR A 124 0.32 17.39 11.09
CA THR A 124 0.18 15.96 10.75
C THR A 124 0.87 15.57 9.45
N ILE A 125 0.86 16.46 8.45
CA ILE A 125 1.28 16.16 7.08
C ILE A 125 2.81 16.04 6.96
N THR A 126 3.55 16.86 7.73
CA THR A 126 5.01 16.93 7.64
C THR A 126 5.71 16.30 8.84
N CYS A 127 4.97 15.83 9.84
CA CYS A 127 5.55 15.11 10.96
C CYS A 127 6.25 13.83 10.48
N ALA A 128 7.48 13.61 10.95
CA ALA A 128 8.25 12.43 10.60
C ALA A 128 7.47 11.13 10.91
N PRO A 129 7.56 10.09 10.05
CA PRO A 129 6.73 8.89 10.18
C PRO A 129 6.76 8.24 11.57
N THR A 130 7.97 8.14 12.15
CA THR A 130 8.18 7.53 13.46
C THR A 130 7.50 8.31 14.58
N GLU A 131 7.65 9.62 14.58
CA GLU A 131 7.08 10.48 15.62
C GLU A 131 5.55 10.56 15.50
N ALA A 132 5.03 10.64 14.28
CA ALA A 132 3.59 10.63 14.01
C ALA A 132 2.93 9.37 14.60
N ILE A 133 3.48 8.19 14.33
CA ILE A 133 2.93 6.92 14.84
C ILE A 133 3.16 6.77 16.35
N ARG A 134 4.33 7.18 16.88
CA ARG A 134 4.60 7.15 18.33
C ARG A 134 3.61 7.97 19.14
N ARG A 135 3.20 9.14 18.62
CA ARG A 135 2.13 9.95 19.21
C ARG A 135 0.77 9.33 18.98
N GLY A 136 0.50 8.93 17.74
CA GLY A 136 -0.78 8.35 17.31
C GLY A 136 -1.17 7.13 18.12
N ILE A 137 -0.30 6.14 18.25
CA ILE A 137 -0.63 4.88 18.95
C ILE A 137 -1.05 5.13 20.41
N ARG A 138 -0.43 6.10 21.09
CA ARG A 138 -0.81 6.48 22.46
C ARG A 138 -2.15 7.20 22.50
N TYR A 139 -2.35 8.14 21.58
CA TYR A 139 -3.57 8.93 21.50
C TYR A 139 -4.80 8.10 21.11
N TRP A 140 -4.62 7.13 20.22
CA TRP A 140 -5.69 6.26 19.71
C TRP A 140 -5.95 5.04 20.58
N ASN A 141 -5.13 4.80 21.61
CA ASN A 141 -5.03 3.51 22.29
C ASN A 141 -4.92 2.36 21.27
N GLY A 142 -3.97 2.52 20.34
CA GLY A 142 -3.82 1.67 19.17
C GLY A 142 -3.39 0.25 19.54
N VAL A 143 -4.06 -0.73 18.95
CA VAL A 143 -3.73 -2.15 19.06
C VAL A 143 -3.03 -2.64 17.81
N VAL A 144 -1.99 -3.45 17.99
CA VAL A 144 -1.17 -4.04 16.92
C VAL A 144 -1.26 -5.56 16.95
N PRO A 145 -0.94 -6.29 15.86
CA PRO A 145 -0.98 -7.75 15.85
C PRO A 145 -0.11 -8.36 16.97
N GLU A 146 -0.66 -9.35 17.68
CA GLU A 146 -0.03 -9.89 18.88
C GLU A 146 1.35 -10.51 18.61
N ARG A 147 1.50 -11.22 17.48
CA ARG A 147 2.78 -11.81 17.07
C ARG A 147 3.87 -10.78 16.86
N GLY A 148 3.56 -9.65 16.24
CA GLY A 148 4.47 -8.52 16.11
C GLY A 148 4.78 -7.90 17.46
N ARG A 149 3.76 -7.69 18.30
CA ARG A 149 3.91 -7.13 19.65
C ARG A 149 4.86 -7.93 20.53
N ARG A 150 4.76 -9.26 20.52
CA ARG A 150 5.60 -10.15 21.36
C ARG A 150 7.10 -10.08 21.03
N GLN A 151 7.47 -9.54 19.86
CA GLN A 151 8.86 -9.35 19.46
C GLN A 151 9.43 -7.99 19.87
N LEU A 152 8.61 -7.11 20.44
CA LEU A 152 8.95 -5.72 20.74
C LEU A 152 8.93 -5.47 22.25
N LEU A 153 9.71 -4.48 22.67
CA LEU A 153 9.63 -3.93 24.03
C LEU A 153 8.33 -3.13 24.18
N GLU A 154 7.82 -3.06 25.41
CA GLU A 154 6.66 -2.23 25.73
C GLU A 154 6.97 -0.74 25.42
N GLY A 155 6.06 -0.08 24.68
CA GLY A 155 6.24 1.29 24.18
C GLY A 155 6.85 1.37 22.78
N GLU A 156 7.33 0.25 22.22
CA GLU A 156 7.91 0.16 20.87
C GLU A 156 6.92 -0.40 19.83
N GLU A 157 5.62 -0.51 20.16
CA GLU A 157 4.59 -1.06 19.28
C GLU A 157 4.37 -0.26 17.99
N TRP A 158 4.82 1.01 17.95
CA TRP A 158 4.84 1.84 16.73
C TRP A 158 5.61 1.17 15.57
N ASN A 159 6.56 0.27 15.87
CA ASN A 159 7.28 -0.52 14.86
C ASN A 159 6.33 -1.38 14.01
N CYS A 160 5.20 -1.82 14.56
CA CYS A 160 4.21 -2.65 13.84
C CYS A 160 3.46 -1.92 12.72
N PHE A 161 3.53 -0.59 12.66
CA PHE A 161 2.89 0.21 11.60
C PHE A 161 3.74 0.26 10.32
N PHE A 162 4.99 -0.22 10.37
CA PHE A 162 5.88 -0.26 9.21
C PHE A 162 5.85 -1.64 8.57
N GLY A 163 5.43 -1.69 7.30
CA GLY A 163 5.12 -2.94 6.61
C GLY A 163 6.25 -3.96 6.65
N TYR A 164 7.48 -3.53 6.40
CA TYR A 164 8.65 -4.41 6.39
C TYR A 164 9.00 -5.02 7.75
N LYS A 165 8.55 -4.41 8.86
CA LYS A 165 8.74 -4.93 10.23
C LYS A 165 7.64 -5.90 10.61
N ILE A 166 6.38 -5.58 10.28
CA ILE A 166 5.23 -6.40 10.68
C ILE A 166 5.00 -7.60 9.77
N TYR A 167 5.27 -7.46 8.46
CA TYR A 167 4.98 -8.48 7.44
C TYR A 167 5.56 -9.86 7.75
N PRO A 168 6.83 -10.00 8.23
CA PRO A 168 7.39 -11.32 8.57
C PRO A 168 6.65 -12.05 9.70
N THR A 169 5.81 -11.35 10.47
CA THR A 169 5.06 -11.92 11.60
C THR A 169 3.64 -12.34 11.25
N LEU A 170 3.14 -11.94 10.07
CA LEU A 170 1.77 -12.22 9.62
C LEU A 170 1.59 -13.69 9.25
N ARG A 171 0.44 -14.26 9.62
CA ARG A 171 0.04 -15.61 9.21
C ARG A 171 -0.71 -15.62 7.91
N CYS A 172 -1.62 -14.67 7.73
CA CYS A 172 -2.41 -14.58 6.53
C CYS A 172 -1.52 -14.22 5.32
N PRO A 173 -1.77 -14.81 4.14
CA PRO A 173 -1.08 -14.38 2.93
C PRO A 173 -1.51 -12.95 2.59
N VAL A 174 -0.54 -12.07 2.36
CA VAL A 174 -0.76 -10.67 2.00
C VAL A 174 -0.07 -10.36 0.69
N PHE A 175 -0.80 -9.73 -0.24
CA PHE A 175 -0.23 -9.13 -1.44
C PHE A 175 0.05 -7.65 -1.18
N VAL A 176 1.26 -7.19 -1.48
CA VAL A 176 1.68 -5.79 -1.28
C VAL A 176 1.72 -5.03 -2.60
N VAL A 177 0.97 -3.94 -2.71
CA VAL A 177 1.03 -3.02 -3.84
C VAL A 177 1.65 -1.72 -3.33
N GLN A 178 2.77 -1.29 -3.91
CA GLN A 178 3.47 -0.11 -3.41
C GLN A 178 4.18 0.64 -4.53
N TRP A 179 3.92 1.94 -4.64
CA TRP A 179 4.72 2.82 -5.49
C TRP A 179 6.12 2.95 -4.90
N LEU A 180 7.17 2.77 -5.71
CA LEU A 180 8.55 2.94 -5.23
C LEU A 180 8.85 4.38 -4.78
N PHE A 181 8.07 5.35 -5.27
CA PHE A 181 8.19 6.76 -4.93
C PHE A 181 6.80 7.27 -4.53
N ASP A 182 6.25 6.73 -3.45
CA ASP A 182 4.91 7.09 -2.98
C ASP A 182 4.83 8.57 -2.53
N GLU A 183 3.77 9.28 -2.96
CA GLU A 183 3.62 10.71 -2.64
C GLU A 183 3.41 10.95 -1.13
N ALA A 184 2.69 10.07 -0.44
CA ALA A 184 2.49 10.20 1.00
C ALA A 184 3.81 9.99 1.75
N GLN A 185 4.64 9.01 1.34
CA GLN A 185 5.98 8.83 1.90
C GLN A 185 6.86 10.07 1.69
N LEU A 186 6.88 10.63 0.47
CA LEU A 186 7.67 11.84 0.19
C LEU A 186 7.18 13.04 1.00
N THR A 187 5.86 13.14 1.22
CA THR A 187 5.25 14.20 2.01
C THR A 187 5.71 14.15 3.48
N VAL A 188 5.64 12.98 4.11
CA VAL A 188 6.12 12.79 5.49
C VAL A 188 7.65 12.83 5.60
N ASP A 189 8.36 12.64 4.50
CA ASP A 189 9.80 12.86 4.37
C ASP A 189 10.19 14.34 4.16
N ASN A 190 9.19 15.23 4.12
CA ASN A 190 9.35 16.66 3.84
C ASN A 190 10.03 16.94 2.49
N VAL A 191 9.64 16.18 1.47
CA VAL A 191 10.06 16.34 0.07
C VAL A 191 8.89 16.92 -0.73
N HIS A 192 9.06 18.15 -1.20
CA HIS A 192 8.08 18.85 -2.03
C HIS A 192 8.58 18.95 -3.47
N LEU A 193 7.73 18.57 -4.43
CA LEU A 193 8.01 18.68 -5.86
C LEU A 193 7.24 19.87 -6.43
N THR A 194 7.85 21.05 -6.39
CA THR A 194 7.17 22.35 -6.63
C THR A 194 7.22 22.84 -8.08
N GLY A 195 7.40 21.94 -9.05
CA GLY A 195 7.62 22.33 -10.44
C GLY A 195 8.89 23.21 -10.66
N GLN A 196 9.84 23.18 -9.74
CA GLN A 196 11.17 23.79 -9.92
C GLN A 196 12.20 22.68 -10.14
N PRO A 197 13.34 22.96 -10.81
CA PRO A 197 14.41 21.98 -10.95
C PRO A 197 14.84 21.43 -9.58
N VAL A 198 14.77 20.11 -9.44
CA VAL A 198 15.12 19.37 -8.23
C VAL A 198 16.63 19.44 -8.02
N GLN A 199 17.03 19.82 -6.80
CA GLN A 199 18.45 19.88 -6.41
C GLN A 199 19.06 18.47 -6.42
N GLU A 200 20.36 18.37 -6.71
CA GLU A 200 21.06 17.08 -6.76
C GLU A 200 20.90 16.25 -5.47
N SER A 201 20.96 16.90 -4.31
CA SER A 201 20.75 16.27 -3.01
C SER A 201 19.34 15.66 -2.86
N GLN A 202 18.31 16.38 -3.31
CA GLN A 202 16.92 15.92 -3.25
C GLN A 202 16.69 14.79 -4.26
N ARG A 203 17.29 14.87 -5.46
CA ARG A 203 17.28 13.79 -6.45
C ARG A 203 17.92 12.51 -5.89
N LEU A 204 19.09 12.62 -5.25
CA LEU A 204 19.77 11.48 -4.64
C LEU A 204 18.94 10.88 -3.51
N TYR A 205 18.29 11.71 -2.69
CA TYR A 205 17.36 11.26 -1.66
C TYR A 205 16.23 10.41 -2.26
N ILE A 206 15.55 10.90 -3.30
CA ILE A 206 14.46 10.18 -3.98
C ILE A 206 14.96 8.86 -4.57
N GLN A 207 16.14 8.83 -5.20
CA GLN A 207 16.72 7.60 -5.73
C GLN A 207 17.05 6.56 -4.64
N ASN A 208 17.54 7.02 -3.48
CA ASN A 208 17.81 6.16 -2.34
C ASN A 208 16.51 5.63 -1.73
N LEU A 209 15.46 6.44 -1.62
CA LEU A 209 14.14 6.01 -1.18
C LEU A 209 13.63 4.84 -2.02
N GLY A 210 13.64 4.96 -3.35
CA GLY A 210 13.21 3.87 -4.23
C GLY A 210 14.08 2.61 -4.12
N ARG A 211 15.38 2.77 -3.82
CA ARG A 211 16.30 1.64 -3.57
C ARG A 211 15.98 0.94 -2.26
N GLU A 212 15.77 1.69 -1.18
CA GLU A 212 15.43 1.17 0.14
C GLU A 212 14.06 0.48 0.11
N LEU A 213 13.05 1.12 -0.49
CA LEU A 213 11.71 0.54 -0.60
C LEU A 213 11.75 -0.78 -1.39
N ARG A 214 12.44 -0.81 -2.53
CA ARG A 214 12.66 -2.04 -3.28
C ARG A 214 13.41 -3.12 -2.47
N HIS A 215 14.39 -2.72 -1.66
CA HIS A 215 15.12 -3.65 -0.80
C HIS A 215 14.19 -4.31 0.22
N THR A 216 13.30 -3.55 0.85
CA THR A 216 12.32 -4.11 1.81
C THR A 216 11.34 -5.09 1.20
N LEU A 217 11.06 -4.96 -0.11
CA LEU A 217 10.16 -5.86 -0.82
C LEU A 217 10.83 -7.14 -1.33
N LYS A 218 12.17 -7.25 -1.26
CA LYS A 218 12.92 -8.36 -1.86
C LYS A 218 12.42 -9.74 -1.41
N ASP A 219 12.07 -9.88 -0.14
CA ASP A 219 11.62 -11.14 0.47
C ASP A 219 10.09 -11.21 0.61
N VAL A 220 9.35 -10.30 -0.04
CA VAL A 220 7.88 -10.29 -0.11
C VAL A 220 7.45 -11.07 -1.37
N PRO A 221 7.01 -12.34 -1.27
CA PRO A 221 6.78 -13.20 -2.44
C PRO A 221 5.63 -12.74 -3.34
N ALA A 222 4.67 -11.98 -2.80
CA ALA A 222 3.50 -11.48 -3.51
C ALA A 222 3.48 -9.95 -3.44
N SER A 223 4.02 -9.28 -4.47
CA SER A 223 4.08 -7.82 -4.50
C SER A 223 4.08 -7.23 -5.89
N PHE A 224 3.50 -6.04 -6.04
CA PHE A 224 3.50 -5.24 -7.26
C PHE A 224 4.06 -3.86 -6.96
N ALA A 225 5.28 -3.57 -7.44
CA ALA A 225 5.97 -2.32 -7.11
C ALA A 225 6.51 -1.58 -8.35
N PRO A 226 5.66 -0.78 -9.00
CA PRO A 226 6.04 0.10 -10.11
C PRO A 226 6.87 1.31 -9.66
N ALA A 227 7.79 1.73 -10.52
CA ALA A 227 8.67 2.87 -10.31
C ALA A 227 8.02 4.18 -10.78
N CYS A 228 6.91 4.56 -10.15
CA CYS A 228 6.16 5.78 -10.43
C CYS A 228 6.07 6.66 -9.19
N LEU A 229 5.88 7.96 -9.42
CA LEU A 229 5.46 8.91 -8.40
C LEU A 229 3.92 8.95 -8.44
N SER A 230 3.28 8.39 -7.44
CA SER A 230 1.82 8.34 -7.34
C SER A 230 1.43 7.92 -5.92
N HIS A 231 0.13 7.92 -5.63
CA HIS A 231 -0.43 7.40 -4.39
C HIS A 231 -1.77 6.71 -4.65
N GLU A 232 -1.91 5.50 -4.07
CA GLU A 232 -3.05 4.59 -4.24
C GLU A 232 -3.26 4.11 -5.69
N ILE A 233 -3.86 2.93 -5.84
CA ILE A 233 -4.20 2.42 -7.17
C ILE A 233 -5.44 1.53 -7.20
N ILE A 234 -5.70 0.70 -6.19
CA ILE A 234 -6.64 -0.43 -6.37
C ILE A 234 -8.10 -0.01 -6.56
N ILE A 235 -8.51 1.18 -6.08
CA ILE A 235 -9.87 1.71 -6.26
C ILE A 235 -9.99 2.75 -7.39
N ARG A 236 -8.91 2.99 -8.14
CA ARG A 236 -8.93 3.88 -9.33
C ARG A 236 -9.45 3.13 -10.54
N SER A 237 -10.22 3.79 -11.41
CA SER A 237 -10.76 3.13 -12.61
C SER A 237 -9.70 2.69 -13.62
N HIS A 238 -8.58 3.40 -13.67
CA HIS A 238 -7.44 3.09 -14.55
C HIS A 238 -6.39 2.18 -13.89
N TRP A 239 -6.74 1.44 -12.82
CA TRP A 239 -5.80 0.52 -12.12
C TRP A 239 -5.33 -0.65 -12.98
N THR A 240 -6.00 -0.89 -14.10
CA THR A 240 -5.67 -1.89 -15.13
C THR A 240 -4.44 -1.51 -15.96
N ASP A 241 -4.11 -0.22 -16.04
CA ASP A 241 -3.23 0.32 -17.07
C ASP A 241 -1.75 0.18 -16.70
N VAL A 242 -1.45 0.28 -15.39
CA VAL A 242 -0.09 0.14 -14.88
C VAL A 242 0.40 -1.31 -15.03
N GLN A 243 1.61 -1.45 -15.55
CA GLN A 243 2.26 -2.74 -15.78
C GLN A 243 3.69 -2.74 -15.27
N VAL A 244 4.11 -3.86 -14.70
CA VAL A 244 5.51 -4.10 -14.34
C VAL A 244 5.96 -5.36 -15.04
N LYS A 245 7.03 -5.25 -15.85
CA LYS A 245 7.53 -6.35 -16.69
C LYS A 245 6.42 -6.98 -17.57
N GLY A 246 5.56 -6.13 -18.16
CA GLY A 246 4.43 -6.55 -19.02
C GLY A 246 3.27 -7.24 -18.30
N THR A 247 3.23 -7.20 -16.95
CA THR A 247 2.13 -7.75 -16.15
C THR A 247 1.36 -6.62 -15.50
N SER A 248 0.05 -6.55 -15.70
CA SER A 248 -0.82 -5.60 -15.00
C SER A 248 -1.11 -6.02 -13.56
N LEU A 249 -1.52 -5.08 -12.70
CA LEU A 249 -1.87 -5.38 -11.32
C LEU A 249 -3.03 -6.40 -11.20
N PRO A 250 -4.16 -6.27 -11.93
CA PRO A 250 -5.22 -7.28 -11.89
C PRO A 250 -4.73 -8.68 -12.27
N ARG A 251 -3.83 -8.78 -13.27
CA ARG A 251 -3.22 -10.05 -13.67
C ARG A 251 -2.33 -10.63 -12.58
N ALA A 252 -1.50 -9.81 -11.93
CA ALA A 252 -0.64 -10.25 -10.83
C ALA A 252 -1.46 -10.80 -9.65
N LEU A 253 -2.57 -10.14 -9.30
CA LEU A 253 -3.52 -10.60 -8.28
C LEU A 253 -4.18 -11.93 -8.66
N HIS A 254 -4.58 -12.09 -9.92
CA HIS A 254 -5.10 -13.37 -10.42
C HIS A 254 -4.06 -14.49 -10.32
N CYS A 255 -2.80 -14.20 -10.66
CA CYS A 255 -1.70 -15.16 -10.51
C CYS A 255 -1.48 -15.55 -9.05
N TRP A 256 -1.58 -14.58 -8.14
CA TRP A 256 -1.46 -14.83 -6.71
C TRP A 256 -2.59 -15.71 -6.19
N ASP A 257 -3.84 -15.42 -6.58
CA ASP A 257 -4.98 -16.25 -6.23
C ASP A 257 -4.81 -17.70 -6.70
N ARG A 258 -4.35 -17.91 -7.94
CA ARG A 258 -4.03 -19.25 -8.45
C ARG A 258 -2.91 -19.93 -7.67
N SER A 259 -1.87 -19.20 -7.28
CA SER A 259 -0.75 -19.76 -6.50
C SER A 259 -1.19 -20.29 -5.12
N LEU A 260 -2.20 -19.67 -4.51
CA LEU A 260 -2.76 -20.11 -3.24
C LEU A 260 -3.66 -21.34 -3.40
N HIS A 261 -4.38 -21.47 -4.52
CA HIS A 261 -5.16 -22.67 -4.82
C HIS A 261 -4.29 -23.91 -5.09
N ASP A 262 -3.19 -23.76 -5.83
CA ASP A 262 -2.29 -24.87 -6.18
C ASP A 262 -1.33 -25.26 -5.05
N SER A 263 -1.22 -24.46 -3.98
CA SER A 263 -0.40 -24.79 -2.80
C SER A 263 -0.82 -26.08 -2.06
N HIS A 264 -2.04 -26.56 -2.31
CA HIS A 264 -2.53 -27.87 -1.84
C HIS A 264 -2.08 -29.05 -2.71
N LYS A 265 -1.45 -28.82 -3.86
CA LYS A 265 -0.89 -29.87 -4.73
C LYS A 265 0.62 -29.97 -4.48
N THR A 266 1.13 -31.20 -4.42
CA THR A 266 2.51 -31.60 -4.05
C THR A 266 3.65 -31.03 -4.91
N SER A 267 3.38 -30.13 -5.86
CA SER A 267 4.32 -29.57 -6.82
C SER A 267 4.41 -28.06 -6.68
N LYS A 268 5.40 -27.55 -5.93
CA LYS A 268 5.71 -26.11 -5.76
C LYS A 268 6.35 -25.48 -7.01
N THR A 269 5.80 -25.73 -8.19
CA THR A 269 6.32 -25.13 -9.42
C THR A 269 5.69 -23.75 -9.64
N PRO A 270 6.49 -22.69 -9.85
CA PRO A 270 5.97 -21.38 -10.23
C PRO A 270 5.08 -21.49 -11.47
N LEU A 271 3.92 -20.83 -11.46
CA LEU A 271 3.01 -20.78 -12.60
C LEU A 271 3.72 -20.10 -13.78
N LYS A 272 4.01 -20.87 -14.84
CA LYS A 272 4.67 -20.36 -16.05
C LYS A 272 3.86 -19.22 -16.65
N GLY A 273 4.47 -18.03 -16.79
CA GLY A 273 3.81 -16.84 -17.34
C GLY A 273 2.82 -16.14 -16.40
N CYS A 274 2.85 -16.44 -15.10
CA CYS A 274 1.99 -15.82 -14.09
C CYS A 274 2.81 -15.28 -12.90
N PRO A 275 3.54 -14.17 -13.07
CA PRO A 275 4.40 -13.64 -12.01
C PRO A 275 3.58 -12.98 -10.89
N VAL A 276 4.03 -13.20 -9.64
CA VAL A 276 3.41 -12.65 -8.42
C VAL A 276 4.31 -11.66 -7.67
N HIS A 277 5.58 -11.54 -8.07
CA HIS A 277 6.55 -10.56 -7.56
C HIS A 277 7.06 -9.58 -8.65
N PRO A 278 6.19 -8.89 -9.41
CA PRO A 278 6.63 -7.86 -10.33
C PRO A 278 7.05 -6.56 -9.61
N VAL A 279 8.36 -6.37 -9.45
CA VAL A 279 8.98 -5.13 -8.93
C VAL A 279 9.89 -4.50 -10.00
N ASN A 280 9.79 -3.17 -10.19
CA ASN A 280 10.66 -2.45 -11.13
C ASN A 280 12.11 -2.31 -10.59
N SER A 281 13.08 -2.29 -11.50
CA SER A 281 14.50 -2.14 -11.19
C SER A 281 15.09 -0.75 -11.53
N CYS A 282 14.38 0.06 -12.31
CA CYS A 282 14.86 1.38 -12.70
C CYS A 282 14.85 2.34 -11.49
N PRO A 283 15.85 3.25 -11.37
CA PRO A 283 16.10 3.95 -10.10
C PRO A 283 15.49 5.36 -10.01
N TRP A 284 14.67 5.80 -10.97
CA TRP A 284 14.05 7.14 -10.94
C TRP A 284 12.53 7.05 -11.12
N PRO A 285 11.75 8.01 -10.56
CA PRO A 285 10.31 8.04 -10.75
C PRO A 285 9.94 8.18 -12.23
N HIS A 286 8.82 7.59 -12.63
CA HIS A 286 8.32 7.58 -14.02
C HIS A 286 9.27 6.96 -15.05
N CYS A 287 10.24 6.14 -14.62
CA CYS A 287 11.00 5.30 -15.55
C CYS A 287 10.14 4.18 -16.17
N ASN A 288 8.98 3.90 -15.59
CA ASN A 288 8.02 2.97 -16.13
C ASN A 288 7.03 3.71 -17.06
N PRO A 289 6.93 3.34 -18.35
CA PRO A 289 6.09 4.06 -19.30
C PRO A 289 4.58 3.87 -19.06
N SER A 290 4.18 2.91 -18.22
CA SER A 290 2.78 2.68 -17.83
C SER A 290 2.38 3.39 -16.55
N CYS A 291 3.22 4.28 -16.03
CA CYS A 291 2.87 5.09 -14.88
C CYS A 291 1.63 5.96 -15.17
N PRO A 292 0.78 6.20 -14.16
CA PRO A 292 -0.27 7.21 -14.26
C PRO A 292 0.32 8.58 -14.63
N THR A 293 -0.48 9.46 -15.21
CA THR A 293 -0.06 10.84 -15.50
C THR A 293 0.34 11.54 -14.21
N VAL A 294 1.48 12.24 -14.25
CA VAL A 294 1.96 13.04 -13.11
C VAL A 294 0.97 14.19 -12.89
N ARG A 295 0.66 14.49 -11.63
CA ARG A 295 -0.10 15.68 -11.27
C ARG A 295 0.71 16.55 -10.34
N ASP A 296 0.67 17.85 -10.55
CA ASP A 296 1.28 18.80 -9.64
C ASP A 296 0.57 18.73 -8.28
N GLN A 297 1.34 18.59 -7.20
CA GLN A 297 0.81 18.34 -5.85
C GLN A 297 -0.03 19.51 -5.30
N PHE A 298 0.19 20.73 -5.79
CA PHE A 298 -0.48 21.93 -5.27
C PHE A 298 -1.69 22.32 -6.12
N THR A 299 -1.57 22.20 -7.44
CA THR A 299 -2.58 22.66 -8.41
C THR A 299 -3.45 21.51 -8.93
N GLY A 300 -3.01 20.26 -8.79
CA GLY A 300 -3.68 19.08 -9.33
C GLY A 300 -3.64 18.99 -10.86
N GLN A 301 -2.93 19.90 -11.53
CA GLN A 301 -2.82 19.92 -12.99
C GLN A 301 -1.94 18.79 -13.49
N GLU A 302 -2.33 18.19 -14.62
CA GLU A 302 -1.54 17.14 -15.26
C GLU A 302 -0.25 17.71 -15.86
N MET A 303 0.84 17.00 -15.61
CA MET A 303 2.16 17.28 -16.15
C MET A 303 2.52 16.17 -17.12
N ASN A 304 3.00 16.53 -18.31
CA ASN A 304 3.54 15.53 -19.22
C ASN A 304 4.90 15.02 -18.72
N VAL A 305 5.34 13.86 -19.21
CA VAL A 305 6.56 13.20 -18.70
C VAL A 305 7.80 14.06 -18.99
N ALA A 306 7.84 14.76 -20.12
CA ALA A 306 8.93 15.67 -20.46
C ALA A 306 9.07 16.82 -19.44
N GLN A 307 7.95 17.46 -19.04
CA GLN A 307 7.92 18.47 -17.99
C GLN A 307 8.41 17.87 -16.67
N PHE A 308 7.88 16.70 -16.28
CA PHE A 308 8.30 16.02 -15.06
C PHE A 308 9.80 15.70 -15.04
N LEU A 309 10.36 15.21 -16.16
CA LEU A 309 11.79 14.92 -16.29
C LEU A 309 12.65 16.19 -16.17
N MET A 310 12.23 17.30 -16.81
CA MET A 310 12.89 18.60 -16.66
C MET A 310 12.87 19.05 -15.19
N HIS A 311 11.73 18.90 -14.50
CA HIS A 311 11.65 19.22 -13.07
C HIS A 311 12.56 18.34 -12.23
N MET A 312 12.67 17.05 -12.53
CA MET A 312 13.57 16.13 -11.83
C MET A 312 15.07 16.37 -12.14
N GLY A 313 15.40 17.44 -12.87
CA GLY A 313 16.77 17.82 -13.20
C GLY A 313 17.41 16.89 -14.23
N PHE A 314 16.59 16.19 -15.02
CA PHE A 314 17.06 15.40 -16.15
C PHE A 314 17.08 16.26 -17.42
N ASP A 315 18.17 16.15 -18.17
CA ASP A 315 18.18 16.62 -19.55
C ASP A 315 17.36 15.66 -20.41
N VAL A 316 16.24 16.15 -20.94
CA VAL A 316 15.28 15.39 -21.75
C VAL A 316 15.95 14.81 -23.00
N GLN A 317 16.94 15.49 -23.58
CA GLN A 317 17.68 14.93 -24.73
C GLN A 317 18.56 13.76 -24.33
N THR A 318 19.23 13.86 -23.18
CA THR A 318 20.05 12.77 -22.63
C THR A 318 19.20 11.55 -22.24
N VAL A 319 18.00 11.76 -21.67
CA VAL A 319 17.07 10.66 -21.32
C VAL A 319 16.48 10.00 -22.58
N ALA A 320 16.10 10.79 -23.59
CA ALA A 320 15.60 10.27 -24.86
C ALA A 320 16.66 9.44 -25.61
N GLN A 321 17.94 9.82 -25.53
CA GLN A 321 19.05 9.05 -26.10
C GLN A 321 19.31 7.72 -25.37
N GLN A 322 19.03 7.65 -24.06
CA GLN A 322 19.19 6.42 -23.26
C GLN A 322 18.00 5.46 -23.39
N GLN A 323 16.82 5.93 -23.78
CA GLN A 323 15.59 5.12 -23.90
C GLN A 323 15.20 4.76 -25.34
N GLY A 324 15.91 5.28 -26.36
CA GLY A 324 15.56 5.07 -27.78
C GLY A 324 14.48 6.06 -28.26
N PRO A 325 14.32 6.26 -29.60
CA PRO A 325 13.78 7.51 -30.11
C PRO A 325 12.24 7.52 -30.16
N GLU A 326 11.63 8.42 -29.41
CA GLU A 326 10.86 9.55 -29.97
C GLU A 326 10.49 10.57 -28.88
N PRO A 327 11.00 11.82 -28.95
CA PRO A 327 10.61 12.91 -28.03
C PRO A 327 9.11 13.25 -28.07
N SER A 328 8.42 12.86 -29.14
CA SER A 328 6.98 13.06 -29.37
C SER A 328 6.07 12.03 -28.69
N LYS A 329 6.65 11.00 -28.05
CA LYS A 329 5.94 9.93 -27.33
C LYS A 329 6.30 9.86 -25.84
N LEU A 330 7.02 10.86 -25.34
CA LEU A 330 7.35 11.08 -23.93
C LEU A 330 6.39 12.12 -23.33
#